data_AF-A0A2V5PSJ3-F1
#
_entry.id   AF-A0A2V5PSJ3-F1
#
_cell.length_a   1.000
_cell.length_b   1.000
_cell.length_c   1.000
_cell.angle_alpha   90.00
_cell.angle_beta   90.00
_cell.angle_gamma   90.00
#
_symmetry.space_group_name_H-M   'P 1'
#
loop_
_entity.id
_entity.type
_entity.pdbx_description
1 polymer ?
#
loop_
_entity_poly.entity_id
_entity_poly.type
_entity_poly.pdbx_seq_one_letter_code
_entity_poly.pdbx_strand_id
1 'polypeptide(L)'
;LPPVLVQGETGTGKTTIARWLHHRGPRAAQSLVEMNCSAVPETLAESELFGHERGAFTDARAARIGLFEAASGGTLFLDELPSLSLGLQAKVLKAIEDHRIRRLGGNKEIPVDARVIAATHRDLRQLIDRSSEIAAGDQRANPPVRDHPRGLSSGA
;
A
#
# COMPACT_ATOMS: atom_id res chain seq x y z
N LEU A 1 -5.32 -17.25 3.63
CA LEU A 1 -6.13 -16.84 4.81
C LEU A 1 -6.65 -15.45 4.57
N PRO A 2 -7.92 -15.13 4.90
CA PRO A 2 -8.46 -13.81 4.65
C PRO A 2 -7.72 -12.73 5.47
N PRO A 3 -7.59 -11.51 4.93
CA PRO A 3 -7.09 -10.37 5.69
C PRO A 3 -7.97 -10.05 6.90
N VAL A 4 -7.38 -9.51 7.96
CA VAL A 4 -8.10 -9.06 9.15
C VAL A 4 -7.82 -7.59 9.40
N LEU A 5 -8.85 -6.82 9.74
CA LEU A 5 -8.73 -5.44 10.19
C LEU A 5 -9.05 -5.34 11.69
N VAL A 6 -8.15 -4.72 12.45
CA VAL A 6 -8.32 -4.43 13.87
C VAL A 6 -8.51 -2.91 14.04
N GLN A 7 -9.74 -2.50 14.35
CA GLN A 7 -10.06 -1.09 14.60
C GLN A 7 -10.22 -0.83 16.10
N GLY A 8 -9.71 0.31 16.56
CA GLY A 8 -9.84 0.74 17.95
C GLY A 8 -8.95 1.93 18.25
N GLU A 9 -9.26 2.67 19.31
CA GLU A 9 -8.53 3.89 19.70
C GLU A 9 -7.03 3.63 19.93
N THR A 10 -6.22 4.69 19.87
CA THR A 10 -4.79 4.61 20.18
C THR A 10 -4.59 4.11 21.61
N GLY A 11 -3.65 3.16 21.79
CA GLY A 11 -3.36 2.59 23.11
C GLY A 11 -4.29 1.45 23.57
N THR A 12 -5.28 1.02 22.76
CA THR A 12 -6.22 -0.07 23.12
C THR A 12 -5.67 -1.50 22.93
N GLY A 13 -4.36 -1.65 22.70
CA GLY A 13 -3.73 -2.96 22.56
C GLY A 13 -3.94 -3.67 21.21
N LYS A 14 -4.18 -2.91 20.12
CA LYS A 14 -4.34 -3.45 18.76
C LYS A 14 -3.20 -4.39 18.34
N THR A 15 -1.95 -4.01 18.64
CA THR A 15 -0.76 -4.84 18.42
C THR A 15 -0.82 -6.17 19.18
N THR A 16 -1.26 -6.13 20.44
CA THR A 16 -1.44 -7.34 21.26
C THR A 16 -2.49 -8.28 20.66
N ILE A 17 -3.61 -7.73 20.17
CA ILE A 17 -4.64 -8.51 19.49
C ILE A 17 -4.10 -9.12 18.19
N ALA A 18 -3.34 -8.36 17.39
CA ALA A 18 -2.75 -8.86 16.15
C ALA A 18 -1.75 -10.01 16.40
N ARG A 19 -0.87 -9.87 17.41
CA ARG A 19 0.04 -10.94 17.85
C ARG A 19 -0.72 -12.16 18.35
N TRP A 20 -1.77 -11.96 19.14
CA TRP A 20 -2.62 -13.04 19.62
C TRP A 20 -3.30 -13.79 18.46
N LEU A 21 -3.85 -13.08 17.47
CA LEU A 21 -4.46 -13.66 16.26
C LEU A 21 -3.47 -14.48 15.42
N HIS A 22 -2.20 -14.09 15.40
CA HIS A 22 -1.14 -14.86 14.78
C HIS A 22 -0.82 -16.13 15.59
N HIS A 23 -0.50 -15.97 16.88
CA HIS A 23 -0.08 -17.08 17.76
C HIS A 23 -1.18 -18.12 18.04
N ARG A 24 -2.45 -17.75 17.91
CA ARG A 24 -3.59 -18.68 18.01
C ARG A 24 -4.13 -19.12 16.66
N GLY A 25 -3.54 -18.62 15.57
CA GLY A 25 -3.98 -18.89 14.21
C GLY A 25 -3.30 -20.11 13.57
N PRO A 26 -3.73 -20.49 12.36
CA PRO A 26 -3.18 -21.63 11.61
C PRO A 26 -1.73 -21.43 11.14
N ARG A 27 -1.17 -20.22 11.26
CA ARG A 27 0.23 -19.89 10.93
C ARG A 27 1.08 -19.55 12.16
N ALA A 28 0.68 -19.99 13.36
CA ALA A 28 1.34 -19.64 14.61
C ALA A 28 2.82 -20.06 14.71
N ALA A 29 3.24 -21.08 13.94
CA ALA A 29 4.62 -21.54 13.89
C ALA A 29 5.48 -20.82 12.83
N GLN A 30 4.88 -19.90 12.06
CA GLN A 30 5.53 -19.18 10.97
C GLN A 30 5.93 -17.77 11.42
N SER A 31 6.62 -17.01 10.56
CA SER A 31 7.02 -15.65 10.88
C SER A 31 5.82 -14.73 11.11
N LEU A 32 5.94 -13.86 12.11
CA LEU A 32 5.16 -12.63 12.24
C LEU A 32 6.09 -11.46 11.95
N VAL A 33 5.82 -10.76 10.86
CA VAL A 33 6.54 -9.56 10.45
C VAL A 33 5.65 -8.37 10.74
N GLU A 34 6.17 -7.35 11.41
CA GLU A 34 5.40 -6.19 11.84
C GLU A 34 5.98 -4.90 11.25
N MET A 35 5.11 -3.99 10.82
CA MET A 35 5.48 -2.64 10.39
C MET A 35 4.49 -1.63 10.97
N ASN A 36 5.03 -0.58 11.59
CA ASN A 36 4.25 0.61 11.92
C ASN A 36 4.36 1.61 10.75
N CYS A 37 3.29 1.76 9.98
CA CYS A 37 3.26 2.58 8.78
C CYS A 37 3.38 4.09 9.07
N SER A 38 3.11 4.53 10.30
CA SER A 38 3.25 5.94 10.70
C SER A 38 4.67 6.33 11.12
N ALA A 39 5.54 5.33 11.38
CA ALA A 39 6.88 5.55 11.91
C ALA A 39 7.97 5.64 10.81
N VAL A 40 7.61 5.45 9.54
CA VAL A 40 8.57 5.35 8.43
C VAL A 40 8.21 6.38 7.34
N PRO A 41 9.18 7.17 6.82
CA PRO A 41 8.96 8.05 5.68
C PRO A 41 8.45 7.29 4.45
N GLU A 42 7.61 7.92 3.63
CA GLU A 42 6.92 7.26 2.51
C GLU A 42 7.85 6.51 1.54
N THR A 43 8.96 7.13 1.14
CA THR A 43 9.93 6.53 0.22
C THR A 43 10.61 5.28 0.81
N LEU A 44 10.82 5.26 2.12
CA LEU A 44 11.35 4.10 2.83
C LEU A 44 10.25 3.07 3.06
N ALA A 45 9.02 3.49 3.34
CA ALA A 45 7.89 2.60 3.57
C ALA A 45 7.63 1.70 2.35
N GLU A 46 7.72 2.27 1.15
CA GLU A 46 7.60 1.49 -0.09
C GLU A 46 8.71 0.43 -0.22
N SER A 47 9.96 0.86 -0.02
CA SER A 47 11.14 0.00 -0.09
C SER A 47 11.13 -1.10 0.97
N GLU A 48 10.68 -0.81 2.19
CA GLU A 48 10.51 -1.77 3.27
C GLU A 48 9.41 -2.79 2.91
N LEU A 49 8.22 -2.35 2.49
CA LEU A 49 7.11 -3.25 2.17
C LEU A 49 7.43 -4.20 1.01
N PHE A 50 7.96 -3.65 -0.09
CA PHE A 50 8.07 -4.36 -1.35
C PHE A 50 9.49 -4.76 -1.73
N GLY A 51 10.50 -4.28 -1.02
CA GLY A 51 11.90 -4.50 -1.37
C GLY A 51 12.33 -3.67 -2.57
N HIS A 52 13.62 -3.72 -2.88
CA HIS A 52 14.19 -3.02 -4.02
C HIS A 52 15.31 -3.81 -4.67
N GLU A 53 15.48 -3.61 -5.97
CA GLU A 53 16.65 -4.06 -6.69
C GLU A 53 17.81 -3.07 -6.56
N ARG A 54 19.03 -3.53 -6.80
CA ARG A 54 20.20 -2.66 -6.80
C ARG A 54 20.04 -1.57 -7.85
N GLY A 55 20.23 -0.31 -7.46
CA GLY A 55 20.12 0.86 -8.33
C GLY A 55 18.69 1.36 -8.56
N ALA A 56 17.70 0.86 -7.82
CA ALA A 56 16.32 1.34 -7.91
C ALA A 56 16.14 2.83 -7.51
N PHE A 57 17.01 3.34 -6.64
CA PHE A 57 17.11 4.75 -6.24
C PHE A 57 18.56 5.06 -5.83
N THR A 58 18.88 6.34 -5.61
CA THR A 58 20.27 6.82 -5.40
C THR A 58 21.03 6.06 -4.30
N ASP A 59 20.35 5.71 -3.21
CA ASP A 59 20.94 4.98 -2.07
C ASP A 59 20.79 3.45 -2.16
N ALA A 60 20.21 2.90 -3.23
CA ALA A 60 19.99 1.45 -3.42
C ALA A 60 21.29 0.72 -3.81
N ARG A 61 22.27 0.68 -2.90
CA ARG A 61 23.60 0.07 -3.15
C ARG A 61 23.57 -1.45 -3.31
N ALA A 62 22.56 -2.11 -2.74
CA ALA A 62 22.34 -3.55 -2.85
C ALA A 62 20.84 -3.83 -3.02
N ALA A 63 20.48 -5.01 -3.52
CA ALA A 63 19.10 -5.46 -3.51
C ALA A 63 18.69 -5.87 -2.09
N ARG A 64 17.43 -5.61 -1.72
CA ARG A 64 16.84 -6.03 -0.44
C ARG A 64 15.44 -6.60 -0.65
N ILE A 65 15.15 -7.67 0.09
CA ILE A 65 13.81 -8.27 0.14
C ILE A 65 12.86 -7.34 0.90
N GLY A 66 11.58 -7.33 0.50
CA GLY A 66 10.54 -6.62 1.22
C GLY A 66 9.91 -7.41 2.36
N LEU A 67 9.15 -6.71 3.22
CA LEU A 67 8.40 -7.32 4.32
C LEU A 67 7.32 -8.29 3.83
N PHE A 68 6.73 -8.06 2.65
CA PHE A 68 5.81 -9.04 2.04
C PHE A 68 6.51 -10.37 1.72
N GLU A 69 7.75 -10.33 1.21
CA GLU A 69 8.53 -11.55 0.96
C GLU A 69 8.94 -12.21 2.28
N ALA A 70 9.42 -11.42 3.25
CA ALA A 70 9.83 -11.91 4.57
C ALA A 70 8.67 -12.56 5.36
N ALA A 71 7.44 -12.09 5.13
CA ALA A 71 6.22 -12.62 5.73
C ALA A 71 5.57 -13.76 4.93
N SER A 72 6.14 -14.14 3.78
CA SER A 72 5.59 -15.22 2.95
C SER A 72 5.58 -16.54 3.71
N GLY A 73 4.45 -17.26 3.68
CA GLY A 73 4.16 -18.41 4.53
C GLY A 73 3.68 -18.05 5.94
N GLY A 74 3.92 -16.81 6.40
CA GLY A 74 3.61 -16.30 7.72
C GLY A 74 2.50 -15.25 7.75
N THR A 75 2.67 -14.23 8.59
CA THR A 75 1.73 -13.12 8.77
C THR A 75 2.46 -11.79 8.71
N LEU A 76 1.91 -10.84 7.94
CA LEU A 76 2.34 -9.44 7.90
C LEU A 76 1.32 -8.60 8.68
N PHE A 77 1.79 -7.94 9.74
CA PHE A 77 1.01 -6.99 10.52
C PHE A 77 1.37 -5.55 10.12
N LEU A 78 0.38 -4.78 9.69
CA LEU A 78 0.50 -3.38 9.28
C LEU A 78 -0.27 -2.49 10.26
N ASP A 79 0.44 -1.85 11.17
CA ASP A 79 -0.15 -0.91 12.12
C ASP A 79 -0.24 0.49 11.51
N GLU A 80 -1.34 1.16 11.79
CA GLU A 80 -1.67 2.48 11.23
C GLU A 80 -1.62 2.52 9.69
N LEU A 81 -2.13 1.46 9.04
CA LEU A 81 -2.13 1.30 7.57
C LEU A 81 -2.62 2.56 6.81
N PRO A 82 -3.67 3.29 7.25
CA PRO A 82 -4.11 4.51 6.55
C PRO A 82 -3.11 5.68 6.60
N SER A 83 -1.98 5.55 7.29
CA SER A 83 -0.88 6.51 7.26
C SER A 83 -0.04 6.41 5.99
N LEU A 84 -0.12 5.31 5.25
CA LEU A 84 0.48 5.19 3.92
C LEU A 84 -0.23 6.12 2.92
N SER A 85 0.47 6.57 1.89
CA SER A 85 -0.17 7.27 0.78
C SER A 85 -1.15 6.38 0.01
N LEU A 86 -2.09 6.98 -0.70
CA LEU A 86 -3.07 6.24 -1.50
C LEU A 86 -2.41 5.33 -2.54
N GLY A 87 -1.29 5.76 -3.13
CA GLY A 87 -0.51 4.95 -4.07
C GLY A 87 0.06 3.69 -3.43
N LEU A 88 0.60 3.79 -2.21
CA LEU A 88 1.08 2.62 -1.46
C LEU A 88 -0.06 1.73 -0.98
N GLN A 89 -1.17 2.30 -0.53
CA GLN A 89 -2.37 1.53 -0.18
C GLN A 89 -2.87 0.72 -1.38
N ALA A 90 -2.89 1.30 -2.58
CA ALA A 90 -3.25 0.58 -3.80
C ALA A 90 -2.27 -0.56 -4.14
N LYS A 91 -0.96 -0.37 -3.91
CA LYS A 91 0.04 -1.45 -4.08
C LYS A 91 -0.13 -2.57 -3.06
N VAL A 92 -0.42 -2.24 -1.80
CA VAL A 92 -0.73 -3.23 -0.75
C VAL A 92 -1.97 -4.04 -1.12
N LEU A 93 -3.03 -3.37 -1.58
CA LEU A 93 -4.25 -4.03 -2.04
C LEU A 93 -3.95 -5.01 -3.17
N LYS A 94 -3.22 -4.55 -4.20
CA LYS A 94 -2.82 -5.39 -5.33
C LYS A 94 -2.00 -6.61 -4.89
N ALA A 95 -1.09 -6.44 -3.92
CA ALA A 95 -0.31 -7.54 -3.37
C ALA A 95 -1.18 -8.59 -2.67
N ILE A 96 -2.24 -8.16 -1.98
CA ILE A 96 -3.21 -9.04 -1.31
C ILE A 96 -4.06 -9.80 -2.33
N GLU A 97 -4.54 -9.11 -3.37
CA GLU A 97 -5.42 -9.69 -4.39
C GLU A 97 -4.68 -10.65 -5.33
N ASP A 98 -3.52 -10.23 -5.84
CA ASP A 98 -2.77 -11.00 -6.84
C ASP A 98 -1.87 -12.07 -6.21
N HIS A 99 -1.67 -12.03 -4.88
CA HIS A 99 -0.68 -12.86 -4.16
C HIS A 99 0.73 -12.75 -4.76
N ARG A 100 1.06 -11.57 -5.28
CA ARG A 100 2.33 -11.28 -5.95
C ARG A 100 2.76 -9.85 -5.66
N ILE A 101 4.07 -9.65 -5.58
CA ILE A 101 4.66 -8.31 -5.52
C ILE A 101 5.70 -8.12 -6.62
N ARG A 102 6.16 -6.88 -6.75
CA ARG A 102 7.30 -6.50 -7.56
C ARG A 102 8.17 -5.55 -6.74
N ARG A 103 9.47 -5.82 -6.70
CA ARG A 103 10.45 -4.94 -6.05
C ARG A 103 10.59 -3.63 -6.82
N LEU A 104 11.00 -2.59 -6.12
CA LEU A 104 11.28 -1.29 -6.71
C LEU A 104 12.45 -1.42 -7.70
N GLY A 105 12.30 -0.81 -8.87
CA GLY A 105 13.27 -0.92 -9.97
C GLY A 105 13.35 -2.30 -10.63
N GLY A 106 12.57 -3.28 -10.17
CA GLY A 106 12.48 -4.61 -10.76
C GLY A 106 11.22 -4.77 -11.61
N ASN A 107 11.25 -5.70 -12.57
CA ASN A 107 10.07 -6.06 -13.39
C ASN A 107 9.56 -7.47 -13.09
N LYS A 108 10.29 -8.23 -12.25
CA LYS A 108 9.97 -9.61 -11.90
C LYS A 108 8.81 -9.64 -10.90
N GLU A 109 7.80 -10.44 -11.18
CA GLU A 109 6.76 -10.78 -10.21
C GLU A 109 7.27 -11.87 -9.27
N ILE A 110 7.00 -11.68 -7.98
CA ILE A 110 7.42 -12.56 -6.91
C ILE A 110 6.17 -13.06 -6.20
N PRO A 111 5.87 -14.37 -6.20
CA PRO A 111 4.73 -14.90 -5.48
C PRO A 111 4.94 -14.75 -3.98
N VAL A 112 3.92 -14.26 -3.29
CA VAL A 112 3.90 -14.11 -1.84
C VAL A 112 2.61 -14.69 -1.27
N ASP A 113 2.75 -15.49 -0.22
CA ASP A 113 1.62 -16.02 0.52
C ASP A 113 1.67 -15.51 1.97
N ALA A 114 1.39 -14.23 2.17
CA ALA A 114 1.36 -13.60 3.49
C ALA A 114 -0.09 -13.38 3.96
N ARG A 115 -0.43 -13.81 5.18
CA ARG A 115 -1.68 -13.39 5.83
C ARG A 115 -1.52 -11.95 6.26
N VAL A 116 -2.41 -11.06 5.85
CA VAL A 116 -2.35 -9.65 6.27
C VAL A 116 -3.26 -9.40 7.48
N ILE A 117 -2.73 -8.75 8.50
CA ILE A 117 -3.49 -8.15 9.59
C ILE A 117 -3.19 -6.66 9.56
N ALA A 118 -4.22 -5.82 9.42
CA ALA A 118 -4.09 -4.38 9.44
C ALA A 118 -4.70 -3.81 10.72
N ALA A 119 -4.15 -2.71 11.22
CA ALA A 119 -4.71 -1.98 12.35
C ALA A 119 -4.79 -0.47 12.07
N THR A 120 -5.77 0.18 12.69
CA THR A 120 -5.95 1.64 12.62
C THR A 120 -6.80 2.14 13.78
N HIS A 121 -6.53 3.35 14.25
CA HIS A 121 -7.45 4.10 15.13
C HIS A 121 -8.43 5.00 14.36
N ARG A 122 -8.24 5.15 13.05
CA ARG A 122 -9.07 6.02 12.22
C ARG A 122 -10.34 5.30 11.79
N ASP A 123 -11.44 6.05 11.75
CA ASP A 123 -12.69 5.58 11.13
C ASP A 123 -12.50 5.51 9.61
N LEU A 124 -12.43 4.29 9.10
CA LEU A 124 -12.24 4.05 7.67
C LEU A 124 -13.41 4.56 6.82
N ARG A 125 -14.64 4.55 7.33
CA ARG A 125 -15.80 5.05 6.56
C ARG A 125 -15.65 6.53 6.27
N GLN A 126 -15.29 7.30 7.30
CA GLN A 126 -15.02 8.73 7.16
C GLN A 126 -13.80 9.04 6.27
N LEU A 127 -12.82 8.14 6.18
CA LEU A 127 -11.68 8.29 5.28
C LEU A 127 -12.04 7.99 3.84
N ILE A 128 -12.88 7.00 3.59
CA ILE A 128 -13.38 6.63 2.27
C ILE A 128 -14.27 7.76 1.72
N ASP A 129 -15.23 8.23 2.51
CA ASP A 129 -16.15 9.29 2.09
C ASP A 129 -15.38 10.55 1.68
N ARG A 130 -14.40 10.96 2.49
CA ARG A 130 -13.55 12.13 2.21
C ARG A 130 -12.63 11.94 1.00
N SER A 131 -12.10 10.73 0.80
CA SER A 131 -11.26 10.43 -0.37
C SER A 131 -12.09 10.43 -1.66
N SER A 132 -13.36 10.00 -1.58
CA SER A 132 -14.30 10.04 -2.69
C SER A 132 -14.66 11.48 -3.11
N GLU A 133 -14.75 12.40 -2.15
CA GLU A 133 -14.97 13.83 -2.41
C GLU A 133 -13.78 14.47 -3.14
N ILE A 134 -12.54 14.11 -2.78
CA ILE A 134 -11.34 14.60 -3.48
C ILE A 134 -11.29 14.08 -4.93
N ALA A 135 -11.64 12.81 -5.15
CA ALA A 135 -11.72 12.24 -6.50
C ALA A 135 -12.83 12.87 -7.37
N ALA A 136 -13.93 13.33 -6.73
CA ALA A 136 -15.02 14.02 -7.42
C ALA A 136 -14.71 15.51 -7.71
N GLY A 137 -13.83 16.14 -6.92
CA GLY A 137 -13.43 17.55 -7.06
C GLY A 137 -12.52 17.85 -8.27
N ASP A 138 -11.73 16.89 -8.72
CA ASP A 138 -10.75 17.07 -9.81
C ASP A 138 -11.36 17.00 -11.22
N GLN A 139 -12.58 16.47 -11.36
CA GLN A 139 -13.26 16.34 -12.67
C GLN A 139 -13.90 17.65 -13.18
N ARG A 140 -13.87 18.75 -12.43
CA ARG A 140 -14.54 20.01 -12.80
C ARG A 140 -13.65 21.07 -13.44
N ALA A 141 -12.37 20.80 -13.69
CA ALA A 141 -11.42 21.79 -14.19
C ALA A 141 -10.75 21.38 -15.51
N ASN A 142 -11.54 21.10 -16.56
CA ASN A 142 -11.03 21.26 -17.93
C ASN A 142 -12.18 21.73 -18.84
N PRO A 143 -12.36 23.05 -19.08
CA PRO A 143 -13.30 23.51 -20.08
C PRO A 143 -12.83 23.02 -21.47
N PRO A 144 -13.74 22.61 -22.37
CA PRO A 144 -13.35 22.13 -23.69
C PRO A 144 -12.63 23.26 -24.44
N VAL A 145 -11.43 22.93 -24.95
CA VAL A 145 -10.69 23.78 -25.89
C VAL A 145 -11.61 24.01 -27.09
N ARG A 146 -12.10 25.24 -27.26
CA ARG A 146 -12.86 25.62 -28.46
C ARG A 146 -11.89 25.64 -29.64
N ASP A 147 -12.01 24.65 -30.51
CA ASP A 147 -11.36 24.65 -31.82
C ASP A 147 -11.67 25.95 -32.56
N HIS A 148 -10.63 26.74 -32.85
CA HIS A 148 -10.71 27.81 -33.82
C HIS A 148 -10.65 27.19 -35.21
N PRO A 149 -11.69 27.32 -36.07
CA PRO A 149 -11.57 26.90 -37.46
C PRO A 149 -10.54 27.79 -38.16
N ARG A 150 -9.44 27.18 -38.61
CA ARG A 150 -8.46 27.81 -39.50
C ARG A 150 -9.21 28.24 -40.77
N GLY A 151 -9.29 29.55 -40.99
CA GLY A 151 -9.73 30.11 -42.25
C GLY A 151 -8.82 29.64 -43.38
N LEU A 152 -9.39 28.84 -44.26
CA LEU A 152 -8.81 28.44 -45.53
C LEU A 152 -8.66 29.66 -46.43
N SER A 153 -7.49 29.73 -47.06
CA SER A 153 -7.14 30.57 -48.19
C SER A 153 -8.19 30.52 -49.31
N SER A 154 -8.64 31.69 -49.77
CA SER A 154 -9.19 31.93 -51.11
C SER A 154 -8.42 33.09 -51.71
N GLY A 155 -7.90 32.91 -52.92
CA GLY A 155 -6.94 33.80 -53.57
C GLY A 155 -7.54 35.01 -54.30
N ALA A 156 -6.63 35.89 -54.71
CA ALA A 156 -6.62 36.71 -55.93
C ALA A 156 -5.20 37.25 -56.11
#